data_AF-A0A9E5BHF1-F1
#
_entry.id   AF-A0A9E5BHF1-F1
#
_cell.length_a   1.000
_cell.length_b   1.000
_cell.length_c   1.000
_cell.angle_alpha   90.00
_cell.angle_beta   90.00
_cell.angle_gamma   90.00
#
_symmetry.space_group_name_H-M   'P 1'
#
loop_
_entity.id
_entity.type
_entity.pdbx_description
1 polymer ?
#
loop_
_entity_poly.entity_id
_entity_poly.type
_entity_poly.pdbx_seq_one_letter_code
_entity_poly.pdbx_strand_id
1 'polypeptide(L)'
;MTRKADSHGSDARIASKTVTVTGPYRVRRGTLFHILATSLSCADYRDMEAGTRDTVVMVAFGTADDLFALETLFTAADLLALRSMPRGDRRWRTSWWHGFCAGVEQKLRAEHRSIVRDSPGAGLVLVERAERAQRIMRDSTPHLHASRGSFVSDREAYGAGRAAGSTFSASGRSVPGSRRELGPG
;
A
#
# COMPACT_ATOMS: atom_id res chain seq x y z
N MET A 1 -40.27 -12.95 22.75
CA MET A 1 -40.18 -11.67 22.00
C MET A 1 -39.17 -10.77 22.69
N THR A 2 -37.93 -10.70 22.21
CA THR A 2 -37.08 -9.50 22.31
C THR A 2 -35.88 -9.69 21.38
N ARG A 3 -35.52 -8.60 20.70
CA ARG A 3 -34.89 -8.57 19.38
C ARG A 3 -33.40 -8.93 19.41
N LYS A 4 -33.01 -9.61 18.33
CA LYS A 4 -31.65 -9.80 17.82
C LYS A 4 -30.97 -8.42 17.69
N ALA A 5 -29.79 -8.27 18.27
CA ALA A 5 -28.93 -7.12 18.04
C ALA A 5 -28.29 -7.26 16.66
N ASP A 6 -28.91 -6.66 15.65
CA ASP A 6 -28.25 -6.37 14.37
C ASP A 6 -27.39 -5.12 14.56
N SER A 7 -26.11 -5.32 14.85
CA SER A 7 -25.10 -4.25 14.88
C SER A 7 -23.88 -4.53 14.01
N HIS A 8 -24.05 -5.25 12.88
CA HIS A 8 -23.00 -5.45 11.87
C HIS A 8 -23.19 -4.55 10.62
N GLY A 9 -24.07 -3.55 10.71
CA GLY A 9 -24.45 -2.71 9.55
C GLY A 9 -23.60 -1.45 9.33
N SER A 10 -22.73 -1.05 10.27
CA SER A 10 -21.96 0.20 10.14
C SER A 10 -20.61 0.02 9.43
N ASP A 11 -19.96 -1.15 9.53
CA ASP A 11 -18.63 -1.41 8.95
C ASP A 11 -18.62 -1.57 7.43
N ALA A 12 -19.78 -1.74 6.81
CA ALA A 12 -19.87 -1.84 5.36
C ALA A 12 -19.86 -0.47 4.66
N ARG A 13 -19.98 0.65 5.39
CA ARG A 13 -20.04 1.98 4.77
C ARG A 13 -18.66 2.38 4.25
N ILE A 14 -18.61 2.77 2.99
CA ILE A 14 -17.40 3.35 2.40
C ILE A 14 -17.23 4.77 2.95
N ALA A 15 -16.06 5.02 3.53
CA ALA A 15 -15.60 6.34 3.96
C ALA A 15 -14.42 6.78 3.08
N SER A 16 -14.05 8.06 3.20
CA SER A 16 -12.81 8.57 2.61
C SER A 16 -11.80 8.94 3.69
N LYS A 17 -10.52 8.84 3.35
CA LYS A 17 -9.41 9.27 4.20
C LYS A 17 -8.35 9.96 3.37
N THR A 18 -7.90 11.12 3.85
CA THR A 18 -6.84 11.90 3.23
C THR A 18 -5.53 11.68 3.96
N VAL A 19 -4.46 11.41 3.21
CA VAL A 19 -3.10 11.21 3.73
C VAL A 19 -2.16 12.18 3.01
N THR A 20 -1.44 12.99 3.78
CA THR A 20 -0.43 13.91 3.27
C THR A 20 0.96 13.30 3.40
N VAL A 21 1.62 13.12 2.26
CA VAL A 21 2.98 12.60 2.16
C VAL A 21 3.96 13.75 1.91
N THR A 22 4.93 13.93 2.80
CA THR A 22 5.89 15.05 2.77
C THR A 22 7.34 14.57 2.69
N GLY A 23 8.25 15.42 2.22
CA GLY A 23 9.69 15.13 2.25
C GLY A 23 10.24 14.32 1.06
N PRO A 24 11.43 13.70 1.21
CA PRO A 24 12.10 12.99 0.13
C PRO A 24 11.23 11.90 -0.48
N TYR A 25 11.30 11.76 -1.80
CA TYR A 25 10.59 10.72 -2.55
C TYR A 25 9.06 10.71 -2.37
N ARG A 26 8.44 11.80 -1.90
CA ARG A 26 6.99 11.92 -1.71
C ARG A 26 6.14 11.36 -2.86
N VAL A 27 6.56 11.57 -4.11
CA VAL A 27 5.85 11.05 -5.30
C VAL A 27 5.90 9.51 -5.35
N ARG A 28 7.05 8.92 -5.02
CA ARG A 28 7.23 7.46 -4.99
C ARG A 28 6.56 6.83 -3.77
N ARG A 29 6.57 7.52 -2.64
CA ARG A 29 5.79 7.16 -1.45
C ARG A 29 4.28 7.20 -1.73
N GLY A 30 3.81 8.18 -2.52
CA GLY A 30 2.45 8.17 -3.06
C GLY A 30 2.17 6.97 -3.99
N THR A 31 3.14 6.55 -4.81
CA THR A 31 3.01 5.30 -5.60
C THR A 31 2.91 4.06 -4.71
N LEU A 32 3.69 3.99 -3.62
CA LEU A 32 3.59 2.90 -2.64
C LEU A 32 2.21 2.86 -1.99
N PHE A 33 1.66 4.03 -1.61
CA PHE A 33 0.30 4.15 -1.08
C PHE A 33 -0.74 3.60 -2.05
N HIS A 34 -0.67 3.99 -3.33
CA HIS A 34 -1.59 3.50 -4.37
C HIS A 34 -1.55 1.97 -4.53
N ILE A 35 -0.35 1.37 -4.50
CA ILE A 35 -0.17 -0.08 -4.60
C ILE A 35 -0.82 -0.79 -3.40
N LEU A 36 -0.65 -0.24 -2.19
CA LEU A 36 -1.26 -0.79 -0.98
C LEU A 36 -2.77 -0.66 -1.02
N ALA A 37 -3.30 0.52 -1.41
CA ALA A 37 -4.74 0.76 -1.50
C ALA A 37 -5.41 -0.25 -2.45
N THR A 38 -4.84 -0.40 -3.65
CA THR A 38 -5.33 -1.36 -4.66
C THR A 38 -5.27 -2.81 -4.15
N SER A 39 -4.32 -3.13 -3.27
CA SER A 39 -4.17 -4.47 -2.69
C SER A 39 -5.13 -4.75 -1.53
N LEU A 40 -5.69 -3.72 -0.91
CA LEU A 40 -6.53 -3.79 0.30
C LEU A 40 -7.99 -3.44 0.01
N SER A 41 -8.47 -3.75 -1.20
CA SER A 41 -9.84 -3.43 -1.63
C SER A 41 -10.23 -1.95 -1.51
N CYS A 42 -9.25 -1.05 -1.48
CA CYS A 42 -9.49 0.39 -1.47
C CYS A 42 -9.41 0.94 -2.90
N ALA A 43 -10.07 2.07 -3.12
CA ALA A 43 -9.83 2.92 -4.28
C ALA A 43 -9.10 4.18 -3.82
N ASP A 44 -8.17 4.70 -4.62
CA ASP A 44 -7.46 5.93 -4.27
C ASP A 44 -7.19 6.80 -5.49
N TYR A 45 -6.94 8.08 -5.23
CA TYR A 45 -6.36 8.99 -6.18
C TYR A 45 -5.36 9.92 -5.52
N ARG A 46 -4.46 10.48 -6.34
CA ARG A 46 -3.59 11.57 -5.94
C ARG A 46 -4.29 12.90 -6.22
N ASP A 47 -4.52 13.68 -5.18
CA ASP A 47 -5.04 15.03 -5.32
C ASP A 47 -3.91 15.97 -5.78
N MET A 48 -4.04 16.43 -7.02
CA MET A 48 -3.06 17.31 -7.66
C MET A 48 -3.29 18.79 -7.33
N GLU A 49 -4.47 19.16 -6.84
CA GLU A 49 -4.84 20.54 -6.48
C GLU A 49 -4.49 20.83 -5.02
N ALA A 50 -4.73 19.88 -4.12
CA ALA A 50 -4.36 20.00 -2.71
C ALA A 50 -2.85 19.81 -2.46
N GLY A 51 -2.14 19.20 -3.42
CA GLY A 51 -0.70 19.00 -3.37
C GLY A 51 0.09 20.30 -3.59
N THR A 52 1.16 20.49 -2.83
CA THR A 52 2.13 21.56 -3.07
C THR A 52 3.38 21.02 -3.79
N ARG A 53 4.35 21.90 -4.08
CA ARG A 53 5.66 21.46 -4.59
C ARG A 53 6.30 20.42 -3.67
N ASP A 54 6.09 20.45 -2.36
CA ASP A 54 6.79 19.60 -1.38
C ASP A 54 5.90 18.55 -0.71
N THR A 55 4.63 18.48 -1.10
CA THR A 55 3.66 17.51 -0.58
C THR A 55 2.98 16.72 -1.70
N VAL A 56 2.53 15.52 -1.37
CA VAL A 56 1.65 14.69 -2.20
C VAL A 56 0.46 14.33 -1.33
N VAL A 57 -0.74 14.68 -1.77
CA VAL A 57 -1.97 14.35 -1.06
C VAL A 57 -2.59 13.15 -1.74
N MET A 58 -2.81 12.09 -0.98
CA MET A 58 -3.51 10.89 -1.42
C MET A 58 -4.89 10.86 -0.75
N VAL A 59 -5.92 10.52 -1.49
CA VAL A 59 -7.28 10.31 -0.96
C VAL A 59 -7.66 8.88 -1.25
N ALA A 60 -7.98 8.12 -0.20
CA ALA A 60 -8.41 6.73 -0.30
C ALA A 60 -9.87 6.59 0.13
N PHE A 61 -10.54 5.60 -0.46
CA PHE A 61 -11.91 5.19 -0.19
C PHE A 61 -11.92 3.69 0.11
N GLY A 62 -12.63 3.31 1.17
CA GLY A 62 -12.73 1.93 1.62
C GLY A 62 -13.64 1.83 2.84
N THR A 63 -13.81 0.61 3.37
CA THR A 63 -14.41 0.46 4.70
C THR A 63 -13.49 1.02 5.79
N ALA A 64 -14.00 1.21 7.00
CA ALA A 64 -13.18 1.69 8.12
C ALA A 64 -11.97 0.77 8.37
N ASP A 65 -12.19 -0.55 8.32
CA ASP A 65 -11.14 -1.57 8.47
C ASP A 65 -10.12 -1.51 7.34
N ASP A 66 -10.56 -1.39 6.08
CA ASP A 66 -9.66 -1.35 4.93
C ASP A 66 -8.77 -0.09 4.99
N LEU A 67 -9.34 1.07 5.37
CA LEU A 67 -8.61 2.33 5.52
C LEU A 67 -7.63 2.31 6.70
N PHE A 68 -7.99 1.63 7.79
CA PHE A 68 -7.09 1.42 8.93
C PHE A 68 -5.93 0.51 8.56
N ALA A 69 -6.20 -0.60 7.86
CA ALA A 69 -5.18 -1.51 7.36
C ALA A 69 -4.25 -0.80 6.34
N LEU A 70 -4.81 0.02 5.46
CA LEU A 70 -4.05 0.81 4.48
C LEU A 70 -3.06 1.76 5.15
N GLU A 71 -3.51 2.55 6.12
CA GLU A 71 -2.62 3.46 6.84
C GLU A 71 -1.53 2.69 7.58
N THR A 72 -1.90 1.63 8.30
CA THR A 72 -0.95 0.82 9.08
C THR A 72 0.12 0.20 8.18
N LEU A 73 -0.29 -0.42 7.07
CA LEU A 73 0.63 -1.05 6.13
C LEU A 73 1.45 -0.02 5.36
N PHE A 74 0.88 1.16 5.05
CA PHE A 74 1.62 2.26 4.45
C PHE A 74 2.72 2.76 5.36
N THR A 75 2.42 3.06 6.62
CA THR A 75 3.42 3.49 7.60
C THR A 75 4.52 2.43 7.77
N ALA A 76 4.16 1.14 7.89
CA ALA A 76 5.13 0.06 8.03
C ALA A 76 6.02 -0.09 6.78
N ALA A 77 5.43 -0.10 5.59
CA ALA A 77 6.16 -0.24 4.33
C ALA A 77 7.07 0.97 4.07
N ASP A 78 6.61 2.17 4.40
CA ASP A 78 7.38 3.41 4.24
C ASP A 78 8.59 3.45 5.18
N LEU A 79 8.42 3.07 6.44
CA LEU A 79 9.54 2.93 7.38
C LEU A 79 10.53 1.85 6.94
N LEU A 80 10.04 0.71 6.45
CA LEU A 80 10.90 -0.33 5.89
C LEU A 80 11.70 0.19 4.69
N ALA A 81 11.07 0.93 3.80
CA ALA A 81 11.73 1.51 2.63
C ALA A 81 12.84 2.49 3.05
N LEU A 82 12.53 3.42 3.95
CA LEU A 82 13.48 4.42 4.44
C LEU A 82 14.68 3.78 5.16
N ARG A 83 14.45 2.68 5.88
CA ARG A 83 15.51 1.92 6.57
C ARG A 83 16.38 1.09 5.63
N SER A 84 15.79 0.51 4.58
CA SER A 84 16.47 -0.43 3.68
C SER A 84 17.09 0.22 2.45
N MET A 85 16.72 1.46 2.14
CA MET A 85 17.21 2.17 0.96
C MET A 85 18.72 2.38 1.03
N PRO A 86 19.49 1.90 0.03
CA PRO A 86 20.92 2.13 -0.05
C PRO A 86 21.25 3.61 -0.25
N ARG A 87 22.45 4.00 0.19
CA ARG A 87 23.05 5.26 -0.26
C ARG A 87 23.36 5.17 -1.75
N GLY A 88 23.28 6.30 -2.45
CA GLY A 88 23.59 6.38 -3.87
C GLY A 88 22.96 7.58 -4.55
N ASP A 89 23.22 7.70 -5.84
CA ASP A 89 22.72 8.81 -6.66
C ASP A 89 21.20 8.80 -6.77
N ARG A 90 20.65 9.96 -7.14
CA ARG A 90 19.20 10.15 -7.28
C ARG A 90 18.57 9.14 -8.24
N ARG A 91 19.25 8.84 -9.37
CA ARG A 91 18.77 7.87 -10.37
C ARG A 91 18.67 6.47 -9.79
N TRP A 92 19.76 6.00 -9.16
CA TRP A 92 19.82 4.71 -8.48
C TRP A 92 18.70 4.55 -7.45
N ARG A 93 18.57 5.52 -6.53
CA ARG A 93 17.51 5.51 -5.51
C ARG A 93 16.11 5.56 -6.11
N THR A 94 15.92 6.24 -7.24
CA THR A 94 14.63 6.25 -7.95
C THR A 94 14.30 4.87 -8.51
N SER A 95 15.24 4.21 -9.17
CA SER A 95 15.06 2.85 -9.68
C SER A 95 14.84 1.84 -8.55
N TRP A 96 15.55 2.00 -7.43
CA TRP A 96 15.34 1.22 -6.21
C TRP A 96 13.92 1.37 -5.65
N TRP A 97 13.38 2.59 -5.55
CA TRP A 97 12.00 2.82 -5.11
C TRP A 97 10.96 2.11 -5.99
N HIS A 98 11.15 2.11 -7.31
CA HIS A 98 10.28 1.37 -8.23
C HIS A 98 10.38 -0.14 -8.01
N GLY A 99 11.59 -0.65 -7.80
CA GLY A 99 11.82 -2.04 -7.42
C GLY A 99 11.09 -2.38 -6.12
N PHE A 100 11.26 -1.57 -5.09
CA PHE A 100 10.64 -1.75 -3.77
C PHE A 100 9.12 -1.85 -3.87
N CYS A 101 8.50 -0.89 -4.56
CA CYS A 101 7.07 -0.91 -4.84
C CYS A 101 6.62 -2.20 -5.54
N ALA A 102 7.35 -2.66 -6.56
CA ALA A 102 7.04 -3.90 -7.27
C ALA A 102 7.21 -5.16 -6.39
N GLY A 103 8.20 -5.16 -5.49
CA GLY A 103 8.40 -6.24 -4.51
C GLY A 103 7.24 -6.34 -3.52
N VAL A 104 6.78 -5.19 -2.99
CA VAL A 104 5.61 -5.10 -2.11
C VAL A 104 4.35 -5.57 -2.84
N GLU A 105 4.09 -5.08 -4.06
CA GLU A 105 2.94 -5.50 -4.87
C GLU A 105 2.92 -7.01 -5.10
N GLN A 106 4.07 -7.58 -5.50
CA GLN A 106 4.20 -9.01 -5.74
C GLN A 106 3.84 -9.82 -4.49
N LYS A 107 4.33 -9.38 -3.34
CA LYS A 107 4.15 -10.06 -2.06
C LYS A 107 2.70 -9.98 -1.58
N LEU A 108 2.07 -8.81 -1.65
CA LEU A 108 0.64 -8.63 -1.32
C LEU A 108 -0.26 -9.43 -2.25
N ARG A 109 0.04 -9.46 -3.55
CA ARG A 109 -0.69 -10.29 -4.52
C ARG A 109 -0.58 -11.78 -4.18
N ALA A 110 0.57 -12.24 -3.71
CA ALA A 110 0.75 -13.63 -3.28
C ALA A 110 -0.04 -13.94 -2.01
N GLU A 111 -0.02 -13.05 -1.00
CA GLU A 111 -0.80 -13.20 0.23
C GLU A 111 -2.31 -13.18 -0.05
N HIS A 112 -2.78 -12.26 -0.89
CA HIS A 112 -4.18 -12.19 -1.33
C HIS A 112 -4.65 -13.47 -2.01
N ARG A 113 -3.83 -14.06 -2.91
CA ARG A 113 -4.15 -15.35 -3.52
C ARG A 113 -4.26 -16.48 -2.49
N SER A 114 -3.43 -16.47 -1.45
CA SER A 114 -3.53 -17.46 -0.37
C SER A 114 -4.86 -17.31 0.37
N ILE A 115 -5.23 -16.09 0.75
CA ILE A 115 -6.49 -15.82 1.46
C ILE A 115 -7.70 -16.29 0.66
N VAL A 116 -7.75 -15.94 -0.63
CA VAL A 116 -8.86 -16.34 -1.52
C VAL A 116 -8.94 -17.87 -1.67
N ARG A 117 -7.80 -18.56 -1.69
CA ARG A 117 -7.75 -20.03 -1.72
C ARG A 117 -8.23 -20.65 -0.41
N ASP A 118 -7.77 -20.10 0.73
CA ASP A 118 -7.98 -20.68 2.06
C ASP A 118 -9.39 -20.35 2.61
N SER A 119 -10.09 -19.36 2.05
CA SER A 119 -11.43 -18.94 2.45
C SER A 119 -12.36 -18.76 1.24
N PRO A 120 -13.10 -19.82 0.85
CA PRO A 120 -14.08 -19.73 -0.24
C PRO A 120 -15.10 -18.62 -0.01
N GLY A 121 -15.29 -17.75 -1.00
CA GLY A 121 -16.20 -16.60 -0.93
C GLY A 121 -15.55 -15.28 -0.47
N ALA A 122 -14.40 -15.31 0.20
CA ALA A 122 -13.68 -14.09 0.59
C ALA A 122 -13.30 -13.22 -0.61
N GLY A 123 -12.88 -13.86 -1.72
CA GLY A 123 -12.53 -13.14 -2.95
C GLY A 123 -13.68 -12.32 -3.53
N LEU A 124 -14.92 -12.81 -3.47
CA LEU A 124 -16.09 -12.07 -3.96
C LEU A 124 -16.37 -10.83 -3.10
N VAL A 125 -16.29 -10.97 -1.77
CA VAL A 125 -16.48 -9.85 -0.84
C VAL A 125 -15.41 -8.78 -1.04
N LEU A 126 -14.14 -9.19 -1.20
CA LEU A 126 -13.03 -8.25 -1.43
C LEU A 126 -13.19 -7.48 -2.75
N VAL A 127 -13.65 -8.15 -3.81
CA VAL A 127 -13.93 -7.50 -5.10
C VAL A 127 -15.12 -6.54 -4.97
N GLU A 128 -16.21 -6.98 -4.34
CA GLU A 128 -17.41 -6.17 -4.14
C GLU A 128 -17.14 -4.89 -3.33
N ARG A 129 -16.30 -4.98 -2.28
CA ARG A 129 -15.82 -3.82 -1.53
C ARG A 129 -15.01 -2.86 -2.40
N ALA A 130 -14.07 -3.38 -3.19
CA ALA A 130 -13.23 -2.58 -4.07
C ALA A 130 -14.06 -1.84 -5.14
N GLU A 131 -15.05 -2.50 -5.72
CA GLU A 131 -15.96 -1.90 -6.70
C GLU A 131 -16.84 -0.80 -6.08
N ARG A 132 -17.34 -1.01 -4.85
CA ARG A 132 -18.09 0.03 -4.13
C ARG A 132 -17.22 1.24 -3.81
N ALA A 133 -16.00 1.03 -3.33
CA ALA A 133 -15.04 2.10 -3.09
C ALA A 133 -14.74 2.90 -4.38
N GLN A 134 -14.49 2.20 -5.48
CA GLN A 134 -14.21 2.82 -6.77
C GLN A 134 -15.37 3.64 -7.31
N ARG A 135 -16.61 3.13 -7.17
CA ARG A 135 -17.82 3.85 -7.59
C ARG A 135 -17.96 5.17 -6.84
N ILE A 136 -17.89 5.12 -5.52
CA ILE A 136 -18.03 6.31 -4.67
C ILE A 136 -16.92 7.33 -4.95
N MET A 137 -15.68 6.87 -5.16
CA MET A 137 -14.57 7.75 -5.55
C MET A 137 -14.83 8.47 -6.88
N ARG A 138 -15.34 7.76 -7.90
CA ARG A 138 -15.64 8.37 -9.21
C ARG A 138 -16.81 9.33 -9.14
N ASP A 139 -17.83 9.00 -8.35
CA ASP A 139 -18.98 9.87 -8.13
C ASP A 139 -18.58 11.15 -7.38
N SER A 140 -17.67 11.04 -6.40
CA SER A 140 -17.16 12.21 -5.66
C SER A 140 -16.20 13.08 -6.46
N THR A 141 -15.52 12.50 -7.46
CA THR A 141 -14.46 13.19 -8.19
C THR A 141 -14.52 12.86 -9.69
N PRO A 142 -15.49 13.42 -10.44
CA PRO A 142 -15.78 13.02 -11.82
C PRO A 142 -14.67 13.37 -12.84
N HIS A 143 -13.80 14.31 -12.49
CA HIS A 143 -12.70 14.79 -13.34
C HIS A 143 -11.40 13.98 -13.18
N LEU A 144 -11.44 12.85 -12.46
CA LEU A 144 -10.27 11.99 -12.32
C LEU A 144 -9.90 11.33 -13.65
N HIS A 145 -8.66 11.56 -14.07
CA HIS A 145 -8.07 10.90 -15.23
C HIS A 145 -6.94 9.97 -14.81
N ALA A 146 -6.86 8.81 -15.46
CA ALA A 146 -5.74 7.91 -15.29
C ALA A 146 -4.48 8.53 -15.91
N SER A 147 -3.41 8.61 -15.14
CA SER A 147 -2.09 9.02 -15.64
C SER A 147 -1.11 7.86 -15.57
N ARG A 148 -0.33 7.67 -16.64
CA ARG A 148 0.77 6.70 -16.68
C ARG A 148 2.09 7.46 -16.80
N GLY A 149 3.03 7.14 -15.92
CA GLY A 149 4.40 7.65 -16.00
C GLY A 149 5.35 6.60 -16.56
N SER A 150 6.35 7.02 -17.32
CA SER A 150 7.51 6.19 -17.66
C SER A 150 8.70 6.58 -16.79
N PHE A 151 9.65 5.66 -16.65
CA PHE A 151 10.94 5.94 -16.01
C PHE A 151 12.04 5.09 -16.64
N VAL A 152 13.26 5.60 -16.60
CA VAL A 152 14.45 4.81 -16.96
C VAL A 152 14.90 4.04 -15.73
N SER A 153 15.00 2.72 -15.85
CA SER A 153 15.37 1.84 -14.75
C SER A 153 16.83 1.40 -14.84
N ASP A 154 17.59 1.66 -13.80
CA ASP A 154 18.77 0.85 -13.51
C ASP A 154 18.31 -0.55 -13.04
N ARG A 155 18.78 -1.60 -13.72
CA ARG A 155 18.32 -2.98 -13.50
C ARG A 155 18.78 -3.53 -12.15
N GLU A 156 20.00 -3.21 -11.73
CA GLU A 156 20.53 -3.70 -10.46
C GLU A 156 19.87 -2.97 -9.30
N ALA A 157 19.74 -1.64 -9.38
CA ALA A 157 19.02 -0.86 -8.38
C ALA A 157 17.58 -1.33 -8.21
N TYR A 158 16.90 -1.57 -9.33
CA TYR A 158 15.54 -2.09 -9.35
C TYR A 158 15.46 -3.49 -8.72
N GLY A 159 16.40 -4.37 -9.05
CA GLY A 159 16.50 -5.71 -8.45
C GLY A 159 16.68 -5.67 -6.93
N ALA A 160 17.61 -4.83 -6.45
CA ALA A 160 17.85 -4.63 -5.02
C ALA A 160 16.61 -4.07 -4.31
N GLY A 161 15.92 -3.11 -4.94
CA GLY A 161 14.65 -2.59 -4.44
C GLY A 161 13.59 -3.68 -4.34
N ARG A 162 13.42 -4.47 -5.39
CA ARG A 162 12.44 -5.55 -5.43
C ARG A 162 12.69 -6.61 -4.37
N ALA A 163 13.95 -6.99 -4.16
CA ALA A 163 14.33 -7.89 -3.08
C ALA A 163 13.93 -7.31 -1.72
N ALA A 164 14.26 -6.05 -1.43
CA ALA A 164 13.86 -5.39 -0.20
C ALA A 164 12.34 -5.34 -0.01
N GLY A 165 11.59 -4.95 -1.05
CA GLY A 165 10.13 -4.89 -1.02
C GLY A 165 9.47 -6.27 -0.81
N SER A 166 10.06 -7.33 -1.36
CA SER A 166 9.52 -8.70 -1.21
C SER A 166 9.62 -9.25 0.23
N THR A 167 10.44 -8.63 1.07
CA THR A 167 10.52 -8.96 2.51
C THR A 167 9.39 -8.36 3.33
N PHE A 168 8.62 -7.42 2.75
CA PHE A 168 7.46 -6.83 3.41
C PHE A 168 6.38 -7.91 3.61
N SER A 169 6.11 -8.31 4.85
CA SER A 169 5.04 -9.26 5.12
C SER A 169 4.05 -8.67 6.11
N ALA A 170 2.77 -8.73 5.75
CA ALA A 170 1.66 -8.34 6.63
C ALA A 170 1.26 -9.49 7.57
N SER A 171 1.75 -10.72 7.33
CA SER A 171 1.32 -11.93 8.06
C SER A 171 2.50 -12.82 8.47
N GLY A 172 2.88 -12.77 9.75
CA GLY A 172 3.48 -13.89 10.48
C GLY A 172 4.96 -14.21 10.27
N ARG A 173 5.75 -13.94 11.33
CA ARG A 173 7.00 -14.62 11.74
C ARG A 173 8.14 -14.69 10.72
N SER A 174 9.01 -13.69 10.74
CA SER A 174 10.38 -13.81 11.27
C SER A 174 11.11 -12.49 11.07
N VAL A 175 11.41 -11.79 12.17
CA VAL A 175 12.66 -11.02 12.21
C VAL A 175 13.75 -12.09 12.08
N PRO A 176 14.63 -12.06 11.06
CA PRO A 176 15.84 -12.84 11.12
C PRO A 176 16.62 -12.27 12.30
N GLY A 177 16.47 -12.91 13.47
CA GLY A 177 17.36 -12.67 14.59
C GLY A 177 18.73 -13.03 14.07
N SER A 178 19.58 -12.03 13.82
CA SER A 178 21.00 -12.25 13.73
C SER A 178 21.41 -12.84 15.08
N ARG A 179 21.58 -14.16 15.13
CA ARG A 179 22.32 -14.82 16.20
C ARG A 179 23.75 -14.31 16.06
N ARG A 180 24.04 -13.15 16.63
CA ARG A 180 25.40 -12.82 17.04
C ARG A 180 25.68 -13.76 18.20
N GLU A 181 26.44 -14.82 17.92
CA GLU A 181 27.11 -15.56 18.99
C GLU A 181 27.89 -14.56 19.82
N LEU A 182 27.57 -14.50 21.13
CA LEU A 182 28.48 -13.91 22.09
C LEU A 182 29.68 -14.86 22.11
N GLY A 183 30.85 -14.34 21.69
CA GLY A 183 32.09 -15.10 21.72
C GLY A 183 32.37 -15.63 23.13
N PRO A 184 33.10 -16.75 23.25
CA PRO A 184 33.44 -17.32 24.55
C PRO A 184 34.24 -16.29 25.36
N GLY A 185 33.74 -15.96 26.54
CA GLY A 185 34.50 -15.30 27.60
C GLY A 185 35.39 -16.29 28.34
#